data_AF-A0A3C0FY18-F1
#
_entry.id   AF-A0A3C0FY18-F1
#
_cell.length_a   1.000
_cell.length_b   1.000
_cell.length_c   1.000
_cell.angle_alpha   90.00
_cell.angle_beta   90.00
_cell.angle_gamma   90.00
#
_symmetry.space_group_name_H-M   'P 1'
#
loop_
_entity.id
_entity.type
_entity.pdbx_description
1 polymer ?
#
loop_
_entity_poly.entity_id
_entity_poly.type
_entity_poly.pdbx_seq_one_letter_code
_entity_poly.pdbx_strand_id
1 'polypeptide(L)'
;MISLKQAGYYLVPSTPYYMLSLSIFVAPSFYFLKTLFNKNKKMTNSLSVLISGILIISFILAITNIGTIDKRNKEQLANIKAIVKVIPNYSTINFKAVKIDNSVIGFYQRYKFISLDTLNISQRNFLVIEKNIDTINNSNYKKIFTKSLNYNVYKKLIPTSKK
;
A
#
# COMPACT_ATOMS: atom_id res chain seq x y z
N MET A 1 15.33 12.87 12.05
CA MET A 1 15.41 12.44 10.63
C MET A 1 14.31 11.42 10.35
N ILE A 2 13.42 11.68 9.41
CA ILE A 2 12.46 10.67 8.93
C ILE A 2 13.23 9.72 8.00
N SER A 3 13.11 8.40 8.21
CA SER A 3 13.77 7.44 7.31
C SER A 3 13.16 7.53 5.90
N LEU A 4 13.94 7.25 4.85
CA LEU A 4 13.44 7.20 3.47
C LEU A 4 12.19 6.32 3.31
N LYS A 5 12.08 5.26 4.11
CA LYS A 5 10.90 4.39 4.14
C LYS A 5 9.66 5.07 4.74
N GLN A 6 9.85 5.91 5.75
CA GLN A 6 8.78 6.66 6.40
C GLN A 6 8.39 7.92 5.62
N ALA A 7 9.32 8.48 4.83
CA ALA A 7 9.09 9.68 4.05
C ALA A 7 7.87 9.55 3.14
N GLY A 8 7.68 8.41 2.46
CA GLY A 8 6.49 8.18 1.63
C GLY A 8 5.18 8.25 2.41
N TYR A 9 5.13 7.69 3.63
CA TYR A 9 3.92 7.67 4.44
C TYR A 9 3.52 9.05 4.97
N TYR A 10 4.49 9.93 5.21
CA TYR A 10 4.22 11.29 5.70
C TYR A 10 4.09 12.32 4.57
N LEU A 11 4.88 12.18 3.51
CA LEU A 11 4.85 13.11 2.38
C LEU A 11 3.55 12.97 1.60
N VAL A 12 3.15 11.75 1.22
CA VAL A 12 1.94 11.56 0.38
C VAL A 12 0.68 12.27 0.92
N PRO A 13 0.29 12.13 2.20
CA PRO A 13 -0.88 12.83 2.73
C PRO A 13 -0.67 14.34 2.95
N SER A 14 0.58 14.80 3.13
CA SER A 14 0.90 16.21 3.35
C SER A 14 1.12 16.99 2.05
N THR A 15 1.44 16.30 0.94
CA THR A 15 1.73 16.91 -0.37
C THR A 15 0.63 17.86 -0.84
N PRO A 16 -0.68 17.54 -0.77
CA PRO A 16 -1.73 18.47 -1.22
C PRO A 16 -1.70 19.81 -0.47
N TYR A 17 -1.52 19.77 0.85
CA TYR A 17 -1.45 20.98 1.68
C TYR A 17 -0.17 21.77 1.40
N TYR A 18 0.94 21.08 1.20
CA TYR A 18 2.20 21.71 0.81
C TYR A 18 2.06 22.43 -0.55
N MET A 19 1.42 21.80 -1.54
CA MET A 19 1.21 22.40 -2.86
C MET A 19 0.27 23.62 -2.80
N LEU A 20 -0.78 23.55 -1.98
CA LEU A 20 -1.66 24.71 -1.74
C LEU A 20 -0.90 25.87 -1.11
N SER A 21 -0.13 25.62 -0.06
CA SER A 21 0.70 26.64 0.59
C SER A 21 1.71 27.26 -0.38
N LEU A 22 2.41 26.41 -1.15
CA LEU A 22 3.35 26.87 -2.16
C LEU A 22 2.67 27.71 -3.25
N SER A 23 1.46 27.34 -3.67
CA SER A 23 0.70 28.10 -4.67
C SER A 23 0.36 29.51 -4.19
N ILE A 24 -0.02 29.66 -2.92
CA ILE A 24 -0.29 30.96 -2.29
C ILE A 24 1.00 31.77 -2.17
N PHE A 25 2.09 31.14 -1.74
CA PHE A 25 3.40 31.78 -1.58
C PHE A 25 3.93 32.33 -2.91
N VAL A 26 3.75 31.59 -4.01
CA VAL A 26 4.28 31.93 -5.33
C VAL A 26 3.34 32.84 -6.13
N ALA A 27 2.07 32.98 -5.73
CA ALA A 27 1.05 33.77 -6.44
C ALA A 27 1.44 35.26 -6.69
N PRO A 28 2.02 36.01 -5.73
CA PRO A 28 2.41 37.40 -5.95
C PRO A 28 3.47 37.55 -7.05
N SER A 29 4.44 36.63 -7.10
CA SER A 29 5.48 36.59 -8.13
C SER A 29 4.88 36.34 -9.52
N PHE A 30 3.88 35.46 -9.62
CA PHE A 30 3.15 35.25 -10.87
C PHE A 30 2.28 36.45 -11.25
N TYR A 31 1.71 37.17 -10.30
CA TYR A 31 0.98 38.40 -10.59
C TYR A 31 1.91 39.48 -11.16
N PHE A 32 3.11 39.65 -10.58
CA PHE A 32 4.13 40.54 -11.11
C PHE A 32 4.54 40.17 -12.55
N LEU A 33 4.87 38.89 -12.80
CA LEU A 33 5.16 38.38 -14.15
C LEU A 33 3.97 38.61 -15.11
N LYS A 34 2.75 38.35 -14.61
CA LYS A 34 1.44 38.83 -15.09
C LYS A 34 1.54 40.17 -15.79
N THR A 35 1.82 41.18 -14.97
CA THR A 35 1.81 42.60 -15.35
C THR A 35 2.90 42.94 -16.37
N LEU A 36 4.08 42.33 -16.26
CA LEU A 36 5.17 42.52 -17.22
C LEU A 36 4.80 41.99 -18.61
N PHE A 37 4.19 40.80 -18.64
CA PHE A 37 3.86 40.10 -19.88
C PHE A 37 2.59 40.62 -20.55
N ASN A 38 1.69 41.27 -19.80
CA ASN A 38 0.43 41.79 -20.33
C ASN A 38 0.62 42.87 -21.42
N LYS A 39 1.83 43.43 -21.56
CA LYS A 39 2.20 44.32 -22.68
C LYS A 39 2.25 43.58 -24.02
N ASN A 40 2.38 42.26 -24.03
CA ASN A 40 2.47 41.43 -25.23
C ASN A 40 1.48 40.24 -25.16
N LYS A 41 0.30 40.45 -25.74
CA LYS A 41 -0.80 39.47 -25.77
C LYS A 41 -0.40 38.11 -26.39
N LYS A 42 0.54 38.08 -27.32
CA LYS A 42 1.04 36.83 -27.93
C LYS A 42 1.83 36.01 -26.92
N MET A 43 2.62 36.68 -26.08
CA MET A 43 3.44 36.02 -25.07
C MET A 43 2.60 35.49 -23.91
N THR A 44 1.60 36.24 -23.45
CA THR A 44 0.66 35.76 -22.42
C THR A 44 -0.13 34.54 -22.88
N ASN A 45 -0.59 34.54 -24.13
CA ASN A 45 -1.30 33.39 -24.69
C ASN A 45 -0.38 32.17 -24.80
N SER A 46 0.86 32.34 -25.28
CA SER A 46 1.83 31.25 -25.35
C SER A 46 2.11 30.63 -23.97
N LEU A 47 2.33 31.47 -22.95
CA LEU A 47 2.55 31.02 -21.57
C LEU A 47 1.32 30.26 -21.03
N SER A 48 0.11 30.77 -21.28
CA SER A 48 -1.13 30.11 -20.85
C SER A 48 -1.31 28.74 -21.49
N VAL A 49 -1.00 28.60 -22.78
CA VAL A 49 -1.06 27.32 -23.50
C VAL A 49 -0.03 26.35 -22.92
N LEU A 50 1.19 26.81 -22.65
CA LEU A 50 2.24 25.98 -22.06
C LEU A 50 1.86 25.48 -20.66
N ILE A 51 1.36 26.36 -19.79
CA ILE A 51 0.90 25.99 -18.44
C ILE A 51 -0.25 24.98 -18.52
N SER A 52 -1.22 25.22 -19.41
CA SER A 52 -2.34 24.30 -19.62
C SER A 52 -1.87 22.94 -20.13
N GLY A 53 -0.88 22.92 -21.04
CA GLY A 53 -0.26 21.70 -21.54
C GLY A 53 0.43 20.90 -20.44
N ILE A 54 1.23 21.55 -19.58
CA ILE A 54 1.87 20.91 -18.43
C ILE A 54 0.82 20.33 -17.47
N LEU A 55 -0.26 21.06 -17.23
CA LEU A 55 -1.36 20.59 -16.38
C LEU A 55 -2.01 19.33 -16.96
N ILE A 56 -2.32 19.31 -18.25
CA ILE A 56 -2.90 18.14 -18.93
C ILE A 56 -1.95 16.93 -18.85
N ILE A 57 -0.65 17.13 -19.13
CA ILE A 57 0.35 16.06 -19.03
C ILE A 57 0.41 15.53 -17.59
N SER A 58 0.37 16.41 -16.59
CA SER A 58 0.39 16.03 -15.17
C SER A 58 -0.84 15.19 -14.80
N PHE A 59 -2.02 15.55 -15.31
CA PHE A 59 -3.24 14.76 -15.11
C PHE A 59 -3.15 13.38 -15.79
N ILE A 60 -2.65 13.31 -17.03
CA ILE A 60 -2.46 12.04 -17.73
C ILE A 60 -1.48 11.15 -16.96
N LEU A 61 -0.36 11.70 -16.49
CA LEU A 61 0.61 10.98 -15.67
C LEU A 61 0.00 10.52 -14.34
N ALA A 62 -0.81 11.35 -13.68
CA ALA A 62 -1.47 10.96 -12.45
C ALA A 62 -2.43 9.78 -12.69
N ILE A 63 -3.28 9.85 -13.72
CA ILE A 63 -4.26 8.81 -14.06
C ILE A 63 -3.57 7.51 -14.47
N THR A 64 -2.55 7.57 -15.32
CA THR A 64 -1.83 6.38 -15.80
C THR A 64 -1.11 5.64 -14.68
N ASN A 65 -0.76 6.33 -13.59
CA ASN A 65 -0.14 5.72 -12.41
C ASN A 65 -1.15 5.19 -11.38
N ILE A 66 -2.46 5.45 -11.53
CA ILE A 66 -3.48 4.92 -10.61
C ILE A 66 -3.50 3.39 -10.66
N GLY A 67 -3.39 2.76 -9.49
CA GLY A 67 -3.48 1.30 -9.38
C GLY A 67 -2.26 0.54 -9.90
N THR A 68 -1.20 1.24 -10.29
CA THR A 68 0.08 0.59 -10.61
C THR A 68 0.61 -0.09 -9.34
N ILE A 69 0.88 -1.38 -9.46
CA ILE A 69 1.45 -2.18 -8.38
C ILE A 69 2.94 -2.26 -8.68
N ASP A 70 3.77 -1.84 -7.72
CA ASP A 70 5.20 -2.04 -7.79
C ASP A 70 5.48 -3.52 -8.11
N LYS A 71 6.25 -3.78 -9.19
CA LYS A 71 6.58 -5.13 -9.66
C LYS A 71 7.15 -5.98 -8.51
N ARG A 72 7.88 -5.34 -7.58
CA ARG A 72 8.44 -5.97 -6.39
C ARG A 72 7.38 -6.58 -5.45
N ASN A 73 6.19 -5.98 -5.38
CA ASN A 73 5.12 -6.42 -4.49
C ASN A 73 4.12 -7.36 -5.17
N LYS A 74 4.25 -7.60 -6.48
CA LYS A 74 3.27 -8.40 -7.26
C LYS A 74 3.14 -9.83 -6.71
N GLU A 75 4.25 -10.47 -6.39
CA GLU A 75 4.27 -11.83 -5.85
C GLU A 75 3.69 -11.89 -4.43
N GLN A 76 4.10 -10.96 -3.56
CA GLN A 76 3.56 -10.82 -2.20
C GLN A 76 2.04 -10.61 -2.23
N LEU A 77 1.55 -9.75 -3.13
CA LEU A 77 0.14 -9.48 -3.31
C LEU A 77 -0.62 -10.71 -3.84
N ALA A 78 -0.03 -11.47 -4.76
CA ALA A 78 -0.63 -12.70 -5.28
C ALA A 78 -0.78 -13.76 -4.18
N ASN A 79 0.25 -13.91 -3.33
CA ASN A 79 0.21 -14.78 -2.15
C ASN A 79 -0.91 -14.36 -1.19
N ILE A 80 -0.97 -13.08 -0.83
CA ILE A 80 -2.01 -12.56 0.08
C ILE A 80 -3.40 -12.77 -0.53
N LYS A 81 -3.60 -12.45 -1.81
CA LYS A 81 -4.88 -12.68 -2.50
C LYS A 81 -5.30 -14.16 -2.54
N ALA A 82 -4.34 -15.09 -2.57
CA ALA A 82 -4.64 -16.52 -2.48
C ALA A 82 -5.04 -16.94 -1.06
N ILE A 83 -4.36 -16.40 -0.04
CA ILE A 83 -4.58 -16.73 1.37
C ILE A 83 -5.90 -16.13 1.89
N VAL A 84 -6.19 -14.88 1.57
CA VAL A 84 -7.43 -14.20 2.03
C VAL A 84 -8.73 -14.77 1.44
N LYS A 85 -8.64 -15.69 0.46
CA LYS A 85 -9.80 -16.43 -0.06
C LYS A 85 -10.27 -17.53 0.89
N VAL A 86 -9.38 -18.05 1.74
CA VAL A 86 -9.69 -19.16 2.65
C VAL A 86 -9.81 -18.72 4.10
N ILE A 87 -9.35 -17.51 4.42
CA ILE A 87 -9.41 -16.93 5.77
C ILE A 87 -10.61 -15.99 5.88
N PRO A 88 -11.41 -16.07 6.96
CA PRO A 88 -12.56 -15.18 7.15
C PRO A 88 -12.14 -13.72 7.35
N ASN A 89 -13.02 -12.81 6.93
CA ASN A 89 -12.85 -11.37 7.14
C ASN A 89 -12.83 -11.05 8.64
N TYR A 90 -12.21 -9.93 9.02
CA TYR A 90 -12.17 -9.42 10.40
C TYR A 90 -11.62 -10.44 11.42
N SER A 91 -10.61 -11.20 11.02
CA SER A 91 -10.01 -12.24 11.85
C SER A 91 -8.58 -11.90 12.27
N THR A 92 -8.14 -12.47 13.38
CA THR A 92 -6.73 -12.46 13.77
C THR A 92 -6.15 -13.83 13.47
N ILE A 93 -5.05 -13.87 12.74
CA ILE A 93 -4.38 -15.12 12.33
C ILE A 93 -2.98 -15.17 12.86
N ASN A 94 -2.48 -16.37 13.13
CA ASN A 94 -1.08 -16.54 13.41
C ASN A 94 -0.26 -16.50 12.13
N PHE A 95 0.86 -15.79 12.17
CA PHE A 95 1.72 -15.59 11.01
C PHE A 95 3.17 -15.81 11.38
N LYS A 96 3.85 -16.72 10.67
CA LYS A 96 5.27 -17.01 10.85
C LYS A 96 5.99 -16.92 9.50
N ALA A 97 6.98 -16.05 9.41
CA ALA A 97 7.86 -15.90 8.26
C ALA A 97 9.28 -15.59 8.75
N VAL A 98 10.29 -15.84 7.91
CA VAL A 98 11.70 -15.52 8.24
C VAL A 98 11.85 -14.02 8.49
N LYS A 99 11.19 -13.22 7.65
CA LYS A 99 11.17 -11.77 7.75
C LYS A 99 9.79 -11.26 7.34
N ILE A 100 9.19 -10.44 8.20
CA ILE A 100 7.90 -9.84 7.94
C ILE A 100 8.13 -8.41 7.48
N ASP A 101 7.81 -8.15 6.21
CA ASP A 101 7.76 -6.78 5.70
C ASP A 101 6.50 -6.09 6.23
N ASN A 102 6.64 -4.83 6.66
CA ASN A 102 5.51 -4.03 7.16
C ASN A 102 4.37 -3.87 6.13
N SER A 103 4.69 -3.98 4.83
CA SER A 103 3.70 -3.99 3.75
C SER A 103 2.71 -5.16 3.86
N VAL A 104 3.15 -6.32 4.34
CA VAL A 104 2.31 -7.52 4.51
C VAL A 104 1.17 -7.22 5.46
N ILE A 105 1.48 -6.60 6.61
CA ILE A 105 0.50 -6.21 7.63
C ILE A 105 -0.54 -5.28 7.00
N GLY A 106 -0.09 -4.26 6.27
CA GLY A 106 -0.96 -3.31 5.59
C GLY A 106 -1.86 -3.97 4.52
N PHE A 107 -1.35 -4.95 3.78
CA PHE A 107 -2.13 -5.66 2.77
C PHE A 107 -3.21 -6.55 3.38
N TYR A 108 -2.90 -7.33 4.42
CA TYR A 108 -3.92 -8.15 5.11
C TYR A 108 -5.03 -7.28 5.72
N GLN A 109 -4.66 -6.14 6.30
CA GLN A 109 -5.62 -5.17 6.82
C GLN A 109 -6.48 -4.58 5.70
N ARG A 110 -5.87 -4.12 4.60
CA ARG A 110 -6.58 -3.49 3.48
C ARG A 110 -7.58 -4.41 2.79
N TYR A 111 -7.25 -5.69 2.60
CA TYR A 111 -8.10 -6.58 1.81
C TYR A 111 -9.26 -7.16 2.61
N LYS A 112 -9.05 -7.57 3.87
CA LYS A 112 -10.03 -8.31 4.66
C LYS A 112 -10.07 -7.93 6.14
N PHE A 113 -9.41 -6.85 6.54
CA PHE A 113 -9.27 -6.47 7.96
C PHE A 113 -8.69 -7.60 8.82
N ILE A 114 -7.71 -8.32 8.27
CA ILE A 114 -7.06 -9.42 8.97
C ILE A 114 -5.86 -8.89 9.76
N SER A 115 -5.86 -9.14 11.07
CA SER A 115 -4.72 -8.84 11.95
C SER A 115 -3.76 -10.02 12.03
N LEU A 116 -2.46 -9.73 12.03
CA LEU A 116 -1.40 -10.73 12.11
C LEU A 116 -0.86 -10.82 13.54
N ASP A 117 -0.90 -12.01 14.12
CA ASP A 117 -0.33 -12.34 15.42
C ASP A 117 0.96 -13.16 15.21
N THR A 118 2.09 -12.51 15.41
CA THR A 118 3.43 -13.06 15.16
C THR A 118 4.09 -13.61 16.43
N LEU A 119 3.52 -13.33 17.59
CA LEU A 119 4.07 -13.71 18.90
C LEU A 119 3.64 -15.12 19.28
N ASN A 120 2.37 -15.46 19.08
CA ASN A 120 1.76 -16.66 19.66
C ASN A 120 1.28 -17.68 18.62
N ILE A 121 2.17 -18.46 18.02
CA ILE A 121 1.93 -19.31 16.83
C ILE A 121 0.73 -20.30 16.93
N SER A 122 0.26 -20.65 18.13
CA SER A 122 -0.75 -21.70 18.34
C SER A 122 -2.12 -21.24 18.87
N GLN A 123 -2.33 -19.94 19.09
CA GLN A 123 -3.53 -19.43 19.78
C GLN A 123 -4.73 -19.20 18.86
N ARG A 124 -4.48 -18.87 17.59
CA ARG A 124 -5.52 -18.49 16.63
C ARG A 124 -6.02 -19.69 15.82
N ASN A 125 -7.22 -19.54 15.27
CA ASN A 125 -7.89 -20.57 14.47
C ASN A 125 -7.18 -20.84 13.14
N PHE A 126 -6.48 -19.85 12.60
CA PHE A 126 -5.73 -19.95 11.36
C PHE A 126 -4.26 -19.63 11.61
N LEU A 127 -3.40 -20.38 10.93
CA LEU A 127 -1.96 -20.24 10.99
C LEU A 127 -1.40 -20.22 9.57
N VAL A 128 -0.61 -19.21 9.27
CA VAL A 128 0.05 -19.03 7.98
C VAL A 128 1.55 -19.06 8.21
N ILE A 129 2.24 -20.01 7.58
CA ILE A 129 3.69 -20.17 7.71
C ILE A 129 4.35 -20.17 6.33
N GLU A 130 5.48 -19.48 6.23
CA GLU A 130 6.34 -19.53 5.06
C GLU A 130 6.89 -20.95 4.84
N LYS A 131 6.76 -21.48 3.62
CA LYS A 131 7.07 -22.88 3.28
C LYS A 131 8.48 -23.31 3.68
N ASN A 132 9.45 -22.40 3.59
CA ASN A 132 10.86 -22.69 3.86
C ASN A 132 11.16 -22.94 5.33
N ILE A 133 10.30 -22.49 6.25
CA ILE A 133 10.49 -22.64 7.71
C ILE A 133 9.35 -23.43 8.36
N ASP A 134 8.58 -24.14 7.56
CA ASP A 134 7.41 -24.87 8.02
C ASP A 134 7.80 -26.17 8.72
N THR A 135 7.87 -26.11 10.05
CA THR A 135 8.23 -27.22 10.92
C THR A 135 7.06 -27.70 11.78
N ILE A 136 5.81 -27.32 11.45
CA ILE A 136 4.65 -27.68 12.29
C ILE A 136 4.41 -29.18 12.22
N ASN A 137 4.33 -29.82 13.39
CA ASN A 137 3.83 -31.18 13.49
C ASN A 137 2.29 -31.17 13.36
N ASN A 138 1.74 -31.93 12.41
CA ASN A 138 0.35 -31.86 11.92
C ASN A 138 -0.75 -32.28 12.93
N SER A 139 -0.44 -32.49 14.21
CA SER A 139 -1.41 -33.08 15.15
C SER A 139 -2.61 -32.19 15.47
N ASN A 140 -2.44 -30.86 15.50
CA ASN A 140 -3.49 -29.90 15.90
C ASN A 140 -4.07 -29.07 14.74
N TYR A 141 -3.49 -29.21 13.54
CA TYR A 141 -3.76 -28.34 12.41
C TYR A 141 -3.98 -29.15 11.13
N LYS A 142 -5.02 -28.79 10.39
CA LYS A 142 -5.28 -29.30 9.05
C LYS A 142 -4.79 -28.29 8.01
N LYS A 143 -3.89 -28.72 7.12
CA LYS A 143 -3.43 -27.91 5.99
C LYS A 143 -4.60 -27.65 5.03
N ILE A 144 -4.80 -26.38 4.69
CA ILE A 144 -5.76 -25.94 3.67
C ILE A 144 -5.00 -25.75 2.37
N PHE A 145 -5.54 -26.31 1.28
CA PHE A 145 -5.00 -26.07 -0.05
C PHE A 145 -5.17 -24.59 -0.43
N THR A 146 -4.07 -23.93 -0.80
CA THR A 146 -4.09 -22.56 -1.33
C THR A 146 -3.14 -22.44 -2.51
N LYS A 147 -3.44 -21.52 -3.43
CA LYS A 147 -2.58 -21.20 -4.58
C LYS A 147 -1.38 -20.29 -4.21
N SER A 148 -1.05 -20.18 -2.92
CA SER A 148 0.10 -19.37 -2.50
C SER A 148 1.41 -20.05 -2.88
N LEU A 149 2.31 -19.27 -3.47
CA LEU A 149 3.65 -19.69 -3.86
C LEU A 149 4.52 -19.95 -2.62
N ASN A 150 4.50 -19.04 -1.64
CA ASN A 150 5.50 -19.04 -0.55
C ASN A 150 4.94 -19.42 0.81
N TYR A 151 3.62 -19.54 0.97
CA TYR A 151 3.01 -19.82 2.27
C TYR A 151 2.15 -21.07 2.26
N ASN A 152 2.17 -21.78 3.38
CA ASN A 152 1.21 -22.81 3.75
C ASN A 152 0.18 -22.21 4.71
N VAL A 153 -1.09 -22.59 4.54
CA VAL A 153 -2.19 -22.15 5.40
C VAL A 153 -2.75 -23.35 6.14
N TYR A 154 -2.96 -23.18 7.43
CA TYR A 154 -3.42 -24.21 8.35
C TYR A 154 -4.66 -23.71 9.10
N LYS A 155 -5.61 -24.61 9.34
CA LYS A 155 -6.76 -24.38 10.20
C LYS A 155 -6.72 -25.34 11.37
N LYS A 156 -6.90 -24.80 12.57
CA LYS A 156 -6.93 -25.58 13.81
C LYS A 156 -8.12 -26.54 13.80
N LEU A 157 -7.90 -27.78 14.21
CA LEU A 157 -8.96 -28.80 14.26
C LEU A 157 -9.98 -28.52 15.36
N ILE A 158 -9.49 -28.09 16.53
CA ILE A 158 -10.31 -27.70 17.68
C ILE A 158 -10.25 -26.17 17.78
N PRO A 159 -11.34 -25.44 17.48
CA PRO A 159 -11.35 -23.99 17.58
C PRO A 159 -11.12 -23.55 19.03
N THR A 160 -10.30 -22.52 19.23
CA THR A 160 -10.20 -21.88 20.53
C THR A 160 -11.53 -21.20 20.83
N SER A 161 -12.19 -21.58 21.93
CA SER A 161 -13.42 -20.89 22.36
C SER A 161 -13.08 -19.41 22.55
N LYS A 162 -13.88 -18.52 21.95
CA LYS A 162 -13.77 -17.08 22.18
C LYS A 162 -13.84 -16.83 23.70
N LYS A 163 -12.73 -16.38 24.29
CA LYS A 163 -12.76 -15.61 25.53
C LYS A 163 -12.92 -14.15 25.18
#